data_AF-A0A2J8K2N1-F1
#
_entry.id   AF-A0A2J8K2N1-F1
#
_cell.length_a   1.000
_cell.length_b   1.000
_cell.length_c   1.000
_cell.angle_alpha   90.00
_cell.angle_beta   90.00
_cell.angle_gamma   90.00
#
_symmetry.space_group_name_H-M   'P 1'
#
loop_
_entity.id
_entity.type
_entity.pdbx_description
1 polymer ?
#
loop_
_entity_poly.entity_id
_entity_poly.type
_entity_poly.pdbx_seq_one_letter_code
_entity_poly.pdbx_strand_id
1 'polypeptide(L)' 'GQGCTAYDVAVNSDFYRRMQNSDFLRELVITIAREGLEDKYNLQLNPALKSLT' A
#
# COMPACT_ATOMS: atom_id res chain seq x y z
N GLY A 1 -15.82 -2.44 18.88
CA GLY A 1 -15.03 -2.40 17.64
C GLY A 1 -15.77 -1.58 16.63
N GLN A 2 -15.18 -0.48 16.16
CA GLN A 2 -15.72 0.22 14.99
C GLN A 2 -15.30 -0.57 13.74
N GLY A 3 -16.23 -0.76 12.82
CA GLY A 3 -15.93 -1.38 11.53
C GLY A 3 -14.97 -0.51 10.73
N CYS A 4 -14.09 -1.14 9.97
CA CYS A 4 -13.18 -0.48 9.03
C CYS A 4 -13.18 -1.23 7.69
N THR A 5 -12.61 -0.58 6.68
CA THR A 5 -12.45 -1.16 5.34
C THR A 5 -11.00 -1.58 5.15
N ALA A 6 -10.78 -2.80 4.65
CA ALA A 6 -9.46 -3.34 4.34
C ALA A 6 -9.38 -3.72 2.85
N TYR A 7 -8.20 -3.58 2.26
CA TYR A 7 -7.92 -3.90 0.86
C TYR A 7 -6.65 -4.73 0.77
N ASP A 8 -6.73 -5.89 0.12
CA ASP A 8 -5.58 -6.74 -0.14
C ASP A 8 -4.92 -6.35 -1.47
N VAL A 9 -3.64 -5.98 -1.43
CA VAL A 9 -2.83 -5.67 -2.61
C VAL A 9 -1.69 -6.69 -2.71
N ALA A 10 -1.79 -7.59 -3.69
CA ALA A 10 -0.79 -8.63 -3.92
C ALA A 10 0.23 -8.20 -4.98
N VAL A 11 1.51 -8.49 -4.73
CA VAL A 11 2.61 -8.29 -5.68
C VAL A 11 3.38 -9.60 -5.87
N ASN A 12 4.19 -9.66 -6.92
CA ASN A 12 5.09 -10.80 -7.13
C ASN A 12 6.02 -11.03 -5.92
N SER A 13 6.21 -12.30 -5.53
CA SER A 13 6.97 -12.65 -4.33
C SER A 13 8.47 -12.31 -4.40
N ASP A 14 9.11 -12.40 -5.58
CA ASP A 14 10.49 -11.96 -5.75
C ASP A 14 10.63 -10.45 -5.62
N PHE A 15 9.67 -9.72 -6.17
CA PHE A 15 9.61 -8.27 -6.02
C PHE A 15 9.36 -7.86 -4.56
N TYR A 16 8.47 -8.55 -3.86
CA TYR A 16 8.22 -8.35 -2.42
C TYR A 16 9.50 -8.49 -1.60
N ARG A 17 10.30 -9.54 -1.84
CA ARG A 17 11.61 -9.72 -1.19
C ARG A 17 12.57 -8.56 -1.42
N ARG A 18 12.59 -7.98 -2.63
CA ARG A 18 13.42 -6.80 -2.94
C ARG A 18 12.91 -5.56 -2.22
N MET A 19 11.59 -5.36 -2.21
CA MET A 19 10.93 -4.25 -1.52
C MET A 19 11.18 -4.28 0.00
N GLN A 20 11.18 -5.46 0.62
CA GLN A 20 11.46 -5.59 2.06
C GLN A 20 12.84 -5.08 2.47
N ASN A 21 13.83 -5.11 1.55
CA ASN A 21 15.20 -4.68 1.82
C ASN A 21 15.47 -3.22 1.41
N SER A 22 14.45 -2.46 1.00
CA SER A 22 14.62 -1.09 0.54
C SER A 22 13.44 -0.23 1.00
N ASP A 23 13.72 0.69 1.91
CA ASP A 23 12.72 1.64 2.42
C ASP A 23 12.11 2.48 1.29
N PHE A 24 12.96 2.93 0.36
CA PHE A 24 12.51 3.65 -0.84
C PHE A 24 11.53 2.82 -1.68
N LEU A 25 11.87 1.57 -2.00
CA LEU A 25 10.96 0.72 -2.78
C LEU A 25 9.67 0.43 -2.03
N ARG A 26 9.73 0.26 -0.70
CA ARG A 26 8.55 0.07 0.13
C ARG A 26 7.61 1.29 0.09
N GLU A 27 8.15 2.49 0.28
CA GLU A 27 7.37 3.73 0.21
C GLU A 27 6.78 3.97 -1.19
N LEU A 28 7.55 3.69 -2.24
CA LEU A 28 7.09 3.80 -3.62
C LEU A 28 5.92 2.85 -3.89
N VAL A 29 6.03 1.58 -3.48
CA VAL A 29 4.98 0.58 -3.69
C VAL A 29 3.72 0.91 -2.90
N ILE A 30 3.85 1.41 -1.67
CA ILE A 30 2.71 1.87 -0.86
C ILE A 30 2.00 3.05 -1.54
N THR A 31 2.77 3.99 -2.08
CA THR A 31 2.22 5.16 -2.81
C THR A 31 1.44 4.72 -4.04
N ILE A 32 2.03 3.86 -4.87
CA ILE A 32 1.39 3.34 -6.09
C ILE A 32 0.13 2.53 -5.73
N ALA A 33 0.18 1.71 -4.68
CA ALA A 33 -0.96 0.93 -4.23
C ALA A 33 -2.11 1.84 -3.76
N ARG A 34 -1.79 2.91 -3.01
CA ARG A 34 -2.77 3.91 -2.56
C ARG A 34 -3.43 4.60 -3.75
N GLU A 35 -2.65 5.14 -4.68
CA GLU A 35 -3.17 5.82 -5.89
C GLU A 35 -4.04 4.87 -6.72
N GLY A 36 -3.60 3.62 -6.92
CA GLY A 36 -4.39 2.62 -7.63
C GLY A 36 -5.71 2.28 -6.96
N LEU A 37 -5.78 2.31 -5.62
CA LEU A 37 -7.03 2.13 -4.88
C LEU A 37 -7.94 3.36 -4.97
N GLU A 38 -7.37 4.57 -4.91
CA GLU A 38 -8.10 5.83 -5.09
C GLU A 38 -8.78 5.87 -6.45
N ASP A 39 -8.06 5.55 -7.52
CA ASP A 39 -8.60 5.53 -8.88
C ASP A 39 -9.66 4.43 -9.06
N LYS A 40 -9.37 3.20 -8.58
CA LYS A 40 -10.25 2.04 -8.81
C LYS A 40 -11.58 2.15 -8.06
N TYR A 41 -11.56 2.69 -6.85
CA TYR A 41 -12.72 2.74 -5.97
C TYR A 41 -13.26 4.15 -5.75
N ASN A 42 -12.71 5.15 -6.46
CA ASN A 42 -13.05 6.57 -6.34
C ASN A 42 -12.97 7.07 -4.88
N LEU A 43 -11.84 6.78 -4.22
CA LEU A 43 -11.58 7.09 -2.81
C LEU A 43 -10.63 8.28 -2.67
N GLN A 44 -10.61 8.88 -1.49
CA GLN A 44 -9.53 9.78 -1.05
C GLN A 44 -8.90 9.20 0.22
N LEU A 45 -7.72 8.61 0.07
CA LEU A 45 -6.96 7.99 1.15
C LEU A 45 -5.93 8.97 1.69
N ASN A 46 -5.71 8.96 3.00
CA ASN A 46 -4.73 9.84 3.64
C ASN A 46 -3.30 9.54 3.10
N PRO A 47 -2.57 10.54 2.57
CA PRO A 47 -1.20 10.35 2.10
C PRO A 47 -0.22 9.95 3.21
N ALA A 48 -0.50 10.33 4.46
CA ALA A 48 0.31 9.99 5.63
C ALA A 48 0.03 8.56 6.10
N LEU A 49 0.33 7.58 5.24
CA LEU A 49 0.20 6.17 5.56
C LEU A 49 1.28 5.76 6.58
N LYS A 50 0.85 5.20 7.70
CA LYS A 50 1.77 4.63 8.70
C LYS A 50 1.86 3.13 8.47
N SER A 51 3.07 2.62 8.23
CA SER A 51 3.33 1.19 8.27
C SER A 51 3.09 0.69 9.69
N LEU A 52 2.23 -0.31 9.84
CA LEU A 52 2.06 -1.07 11.09
C LEU A 52 3.11 -2.18 11.13
N THR A 53 4.37 -1.78 11.26
CA THR A 53 5.53 -2.68 11.41
C THR A 53 6.24 -2.36 12.71
#